data_AF-A0AAV6YM95-F1
#
_entry.id   AF-A0AAV6YM95-F1
#
_cell.length_a   1.000
_cell.length_b   1.000
_cell.length_c   1.000
_cell.angle_alpha   90.00
_cell.angle_beta   90.00
_cell.angle_gamma   90.00
#
_symmetry.space_group_name_H-M   'P 1'
#
loop_
_entity.id
_entity.type
_entity.pdbx_description
1 polymer ?
#
loop_
_entity_poly.entity_id
_entity_poly.type
_entity_poly.pdbx_seq_one_letter_code
_entity_poly.pdbx_strand_id
1 'polypeptide(L)' 'VKDQFQKQSGIKATRYLAVRYRSQVVGGTLYFVLVDVGDQFCILKILIPLPNSGEGLTLIGFQCGKEKDDPIIPF' A
#
# COMPACT_ATOMS: atom_id res chain seq x y z
N VAL A 1 -2.19 -6.15 -5.90
CA VAL A 1 -1.39 -5.66 -4.74
C VAL A 1 -1.46 -6.58 -3.52
N LYS A 2 -2.63 -7.10 -3.14
CA LYS A 2 -2.77 -8.05 -2.02
C LYS A 2 -1.78 -9.21 -2.08
N ASP A 3 -1.65 -9.87 -3.22
CA ASP A 3 -0.74 -11.02 -3.36
C ASP A 3 0.73 -10.62 -3.22
N GLN A 4 1.12 -9.47 -3.77
CA GLN A 4 2.47 -8.93 -3.60
C GLN A 4 2.75 -8.63 -2.12
N PHE A 5 1.79 -8.04 -1.40
CA PHE A 5 1.91 -7.76 0.03
C PHE A 5 2.09 -9.03 0.86
N GLN A 6 1.22 -10.03 0.69
CA GLN A 6 1.31 -11.27 1.47
C GLN A 6 2.61 -12.02 1.17
N LYS A 7 3.05 -12.02 -0.09
CA LYS A 7 4.32 -12.64 -0.50
C LYS A 7 5.54 -11.92 0.09
N GLN A 8 5.56 -10.59 0.11
CA GLN A 8 6.71 -9.81 0.59
C GLN A 8 6.76 -9.69 2.13
N SER A 9 5.61 -9.60 2.80
CA SER A 9 5.53 -9.40 4.26
C SER A 9 5.48 -10.71 5.06
N GLY A 10 5.09 -11.83 4.42
CA GLY A 10 4.77 -13.08 5.11
C GLY A 10 3.47 -13.03 5.93
N ILE A 11 2.76 -11.89 5.94
CA ILE A 11 1.50 -11.71 6.67
C ILE A 11 0.36 -12.27 5.83
N LYS A 12 -0.39 -13.21 6.38
CA LYS A 12 -1.65 -13.67 5.79
C LYS A 12 -2.77 -12.71 6.19
N ALA A 13 -3.25 -11.93 5.23
CA ALA A 13 -4.24 -10.90 5.47
C ALA A 13 -5.65 -11.53 5.53
N THR A 14 -6.23 -11.64 6.73
CA THR A 14 -7.59 -12.16 6.95
C THR A 14 -8.64 -11.15 6.48
N ARG A 15 -8.30 -9.86 6.56
CA ARG A 15 -9.00 -8.75 5.91
C ARG A 15 -8.07 -8.04 4.93
N TYR A 16 -8.62 -7.29 3.99
CA TYR A 16 -7.82 -6.44 3.11
C TYR A 16 -8.66 -5.26 2.63
N LEU A 17 -8.89 -4.30 3.54
CA LEU A 17 -9.77 -3.16 3.29
C LEU A 17 -8.97 -1.87 3.30
N ALA A 18 -8.99 -1.13 2.18
CA ALA A 18 -8.45 0.21 2.14
C ALA A 18 -9.32 1.16 2.95
N VAL A 19 -8.72 1.87 3.90
CA VAL A 19 -9.42 2.79 4.81
C VAL A 19 -9.26 4.23 4.35
N ARG A 20 -8.01 4.62 4.08
CA ARG A 20 -7.59 5.97 3.69
C ARG A 20 -6.38 5.90 2.78
N TYR A 21 -6.16 6.94 1.98
CA TYR A 21 -4.94 7.05 1.19
C TYR A 21 -4.44 8.49 1.08
N ARG A 22 -3.16 8.62 0.73
CA ARG A 22 -2.56 9.84 0.19
C ARG A 22 -1.85 9.48 -1.11
N SER A 23 -1.71 10.45 -2.01
CA SER A 23 -1.01 10.26 -3.28
C SER A 23 0.04 11.33 -3.49
N GLN A 24 1.08 10.98 -4.23
CA GLN A 24 2.14 11.89 -4.66
C GLN A 24 2.44 11.65 -6.15
N VAL A 25 2.38 12.71 -6.95
CA VAL A 25 2.75 12.66 -8.37
C VAL A 25 4.27 12.65 -8.49
N VAL A 26 4.78 11.73 -9.30
CA VAL A 26 6.19 11.56 -9.67
C VAL A 26 6.25 11.32 -11.18
N GLY A 27 7.25 10.61 -11.70
CA GLY A 27 7.17 9.97 -13.03
C GLY A 27 6.15 8.82 -13.08
N GLY A 28 4.94 9.06 -12.62
CA GLY A 28 3.92 8.10 -12.19
C GLY A 28 3.14 8.66 -11.01
N THR A 29 2.47 7.82 -10.23
CA THR A 29 1.82 8.21 -8.98
C THR A 29 2.12 7.20 -7.89
N LEU A 30 2.68 7.68 -6.78
CA LEU A 30 2.80 6.92 -5.55
C LEU A 30 1.51 7.05 -4.74
N TYR A 31 0.96 5.93 -4.32
CA TYR A 31 -0.14 5.86 -3.36
C TYR A 31 0.37 5.28 -2.06
N PHE A 32 0.07 5.97 -0.95
CA PHE A 32 0.26 5.51 0.41
C PHE A 32 -1.12 5.17 0.96
N VAL A 33 -1.45 3.88 1.08
CA VAL A 33 -2.79 3.41 1.44
C VAL A 33 -2.74 2.75 2.80
N LEU A 34 -3.50 3.27 3.77
CA LEU A 34 -3.74 2.59 5.05
C LEU A 34 -4.76 1.47 4.82
N VAL A 35 -4.33 0.24 5.08
CA VAL A 35 -5.10 -0.98 4.83
C VAL A 35 -5.28 -1.74 6.14
N ASP A 36 -6.52 -2.08 6.46
CA ASP A 36 -6.88 -3.05 7.49
C ASP A 36 -6.56 -4.46 6.96
N VAL A 37 -5.59 -5.14 7.60
CA VAL A 37 -5.19 -6.51 7.24
C VAL A 37 -5.76 -7.57 8.20
N GLY A 38 -6.64 -7.17 9.12
CA GLY A 38 -7.29 -8.03 10.11
C GLY A 38 -6.83 -7.70 11.53
N ASP A 39 -5.64 -8.17 11.88
CA ASP A 39 -5.08 -8.01 13.23
C ASP A 39 -4.41 -6.65 13.45
N GLN A 40 -4.07 -5.95 12.37
CA GLN A 40 -3.35 -4.68 12.39
C GLN A 40 -3.65 -3.87 11.12
N PHE A 41 -3.21 -2.61 11.10
CA PHE A 41 -3.17 -1.81 9.89
C PHE A 41 -1.76 -1.76 9.31
N CYS A 42 -1.68 -1.68 7.98
CA CYS A 42 -0.44 -1.43 7.27
C CYS A 42 -0.60 -0.28 6.29
N ILE A 43 0.40 0.58 6.19
CA ILE A 43 0.50 1.57 5.10
C ILE A 43 1.25 0.90 3.95
N LEU A 44 0.60 0.80 2.79
CA LEU A 44 1.19 0.26 1.56
C LEU A 44 1.63 1.39 0.65
N LYS A 45 2.87 1.32 0.14
CA LYS A 45 3.41 2.20 -0.89
C LYS A 45 3.28 1.52 -2.25
N ILE A 46 2.40 2.03 -3.09
CA ILE A 46 2.04 1.47 -4.38
C ILE A 46 2.43 2.46 -5.47
N LEU A 47 3.21 2.01 -6.46
CA LEU A 47 3.50 2.78 -7.66
C LEU A 47 2.47 2.42 -8.73
N ILE A 48 1.76 3.44 -9.22
CA ILE A 48 1.07 3.40 -10.51
C ILE A 48 1.97 4.09 -11.53
N PRO A 49 2.54 3.35 -12.49
CA PRO A 49 3.40 3.93 -13.51
C PRO A 49 2.59 4.77 -14.51
N LEU A 50 3.27 5.50 -15.40
CA LEU A 50 2.60 6.30 -16.42
C LEU A 50 1.75 5.43 -17.36
N PRO A 51 0.61 5.94 -17.91
CA PRO A 51 -0.34 5.15 -18.71
C PRO A 51 0.24 4.41 -19.94
N ASN A 52 1.44 4.78 -20.40
CA ASN A 52 2.09 4.23 -21.59
C ASN A 52 3.38 3.44 -21.31
N SER A 53 3.70 3.15 -20.04
CA SER A 53 4.90 2.37 -19.72
C SER A 53 4.73 0.87 -20.02
N GLY A 54 3.49 0.38 -20.10
CA GLY A 54 3.19 -1.06 -20.15
C GLY A 54 3.43 -1.79 -18.83
N GLU A 55 3.85 -1.07 -17.78
CA GLU A 55 4.10 -1.61 -16.46
C GLU A 55 2.81 -1.69 -15.63
N GLY A 56 2.68 -2.74 -14.82
CA GLY A 56 1.58 -2.89 -13.88
C GLY A 56 1.80 -2.11 -12.59
N LEU A 57 0.72 -1.89 -11.84
CA LEU A 57 0.81 -1.37 -10.48
C LEU A 57 1.66 -2.30 -9.58
N THR A 58 2.54 -1.70 -8.79
CA THR A 58 3.56 -2.43 -8.03
C THR A 58 3.59 -1.99 -6.58
N LEU A 59 3.61 -2.96 -5.65
CA LEU A 59 3.91 -2.71 -4.24
C LEU A 59 5.42 -2.53 -4.09
N ILE A 60 5.84 -1.32 -3.75
CA ILE A 60 7.27 -0.98 -3.61
C ILE A 60 7.69 -0.77 -2.15
N GLY A 61 6.75 -0.84 -1.20
CA GLY A 61 7.06 -0.79 0.22
C GLY A 61 5.82 -0.93 1.11
N PHE A 62 6.03 -1.22 2.39
CA PHE A 62 4.97 -1.28 3.39
C PHE A 62 5.51 -0.99 4.79
N GLN A 63 4.65 -0.47 5.66
CA GLN A 63 4.88 -0.38 7.11
C GLN A 63 3.66 -0.95 7.82
N CYS A 64 3.86 -1.96 8.66
CA CYS A 64 2.81 -2.58 9.47
C CYS A 64 2.92 -2.16 10.95
N GLY A 65 1.99 -2.64 11.79
CA GLY A 65 1.89 -2.24 13.20
C GLY A 65 1.30 -0.84 13.37
N LYS A 66 0.41 -0.43 12.45
CA LYS A 66 -0.28 0.86 12.51
C LYS A 66 -1.66 0.71 13.13
N GLU A 67 -2.18 1.83 13.60
CA GLU A 67 -3.55 1.98 14.06
C GLU A 67 -4.43 2.64 12.99
N LYS A 68 -5.75 2.50 13.14
CA LYS A 68 -6.74 3.03 12.19
C LYS A 68 -6.62 4.56 11.97
N ASP A 69 -6.27 5.27 13.02
CA ASP A 69 -6.21 6.74 13.03
C ASP A 69 -4.78 7.29 12.91
N ASP A 70 -3.79 6.41 12.71
CA ASP A 70 -2.42 6.84 12.44
C ASP A 70 -2.34 7.71 11.18
N PRO A 71 -1.51 8.77 11.19
CA PRO A 71 -1.30 9.58 10.00
C PRO A 71 -0.58 8.77 8.91
N ILE A 72 -0.99 8.98 7.66
CA ILE A 72 -0.26 8.45 6.50
C ILE A 72 0.97 9.34 6.26
N ILE A 73 2.13 8.84 6.69
CA ILE A 73 3.44 9.47 6.49
C ILE A 73 4.10 8.81 5.26
N PRO A 74 4.41 9.58 4.19
CA PRO A 74 5.19 9.07 3.07
C PRO A 74 6.57 8.56 3.51
N PHE A 75 7.00 7.44 2.94
CA PHE A 75 8.32 6.80 3.14
C PHE A 75 8.82 6.22 1.83
#